data_AF-A0A1I5MVG8-F1
#
_entry.id   AF-A0A1I5MVG8-F1
#
_cell.length_a   1.000
_cell.length_b   1.000
_cell.length_c   1.000
_cell.angle_alpha   90.00
_cell.angle_beta   90.00
_cell.angle_gamma   90.00
#
_symmetry.space_group_name_H-M   'P 1'
#
loop_
_entity.id
_entity.type
_entity.pdbx_description
1 polymer ?
#
loop_
_entity_poly.entity_id
_entity_poly.type
_entity_poly.pdbx_seq_one_letter_code
_entity_poly.pdbx_strand_id
1 'polypeptide(L)' 'MINYLWFLLAALFEIAGCYAFWMWLRLDRSAWWIAPGLLSLAVFALILTRVEASFAGRAYAA' A
#
# COMPACT_ATOMS: atom_id res chain seq x y z
N MET A 1 -17.61 10.30 -7.84
CA MET A 1 -16.99 11.46 -7.14
C MET A 1 -15.55 11.08 -6.83
N ILE A 2 -14.56 11.77 -7.38
CA ILE A 2 -13.14 11.45 -7.15
C ILE A 2 -12.85 11.70 -5.67
N ASN A 3 -12.66 10.63 -4.91
CA ASN A 3 -12.40 10.73 -3.49
C ASN A 3 -10.88 10.71 -3.27
N TYR A 4 -10.28 11.89 -3.35
CA TYR A 4 -8.84 12.12 -3.13
C TYR A 4 -8.33 11.57 -1.80
N LEU A 5 -9.22 11.46 -0.80
CA LEU A 5 -8.91 10.85 0.49
C LEU A 5 -8.46 9.39 0.32
N TRP A 6 -9.13 8.60 -0.53
CA TRP A 6 -8.79 7.19 -0.77
C TRP A 6 -7.44 7.05 -1.46
N PHE A 7 -7.12 7.95 -2.41
CA PHE A 7 -5.80 7.95 -3.05
C PHE A 7 -4.68 8.29 -2.07
N LEU A 8 -4.91 9.26 -1.17
CA LEU A 8 -3.93 9.62 -0.15
C LEU A 8 -3.71 8.48 0.85
N LEU A 9 -4.79 7.84 1.29
CA LEU A 9 -4.73 6.64 2.13
C LEU A 9 -3.97 5.51 1.41
N ALA A 10 -4.28 5.23 0.15
CA ALA A 10 -3.61 4.20 -0.63
C ALA A 10 -2.09 4.45 -0.71
N ALA A 11 -1.67 5.66 -1.09
CA ALA A 11 -0.25 6.01 -1.16
C ALA A 11 0.46 5.86 0.20
N LEU A 12 -0.19 6.23 1.31
CA LEU A 12 0.38 6.08 2.65
C LEU A 12 0.63 4.60 3.00
N PHE A 13 -0.36 3.73 2.75
CA PHE A 13 -0.27 2.30 3.04
C PHE A 13 0.72 1.57 2.13
N GLU A 14 0.84 2.00 0.87
CA GLU A 14 1.85 1.48 -0.06
C GLU A 14 3.27 1.81 0.43
N ILE A 15 3.54 3.08 0.73
CA ILE A 15 4.86 3.52 1.21
C ILE A 15 5.22 2.84 2.53
N ALA A 16 4.28 2.75 3.48
CA ALA A 16 4.49 2.09 4.75
C ALA A 16 4.78 0.58 4.59
N GLY A 17 4.06 -0.10 3.69
CA GLY A 17 4.26 -1.52 3.38
C GLY A 17 5.65 -1.77 2.79
N CYS A 18 6.02 -1.01 1.76
CA CYS A 18 7.34 -1.08 1.13
C CYS A 18 8.48 -0.73 2.10
N TYR A 19 8.28 0.28 2.95
CA TYR A 19 9.27 0.68 3.94
C TYR A 19 9.49 -0.40 5.01
N ALA A 20 8.45 -1.11 5.44
CA ALA A 20 8.58 -2.22 6.37
C ALA A 20 9.44 -3.37 5.78
N PHE A 21 9.26 -3.68 4.50
CA PHE A 21 10.12 -4.63 3.78
C PHE A 21 11.57 -4.13 3.65
N TRP A 22 11.77 -2.85 3.37
CA TRP A 22 13.11 -2.24 3.35
C TRP A 22 13.78 -2.29 4.72
N MET A 23 13.04 -2.04 5.80
CA MET A 23 13.53 -2.19 7.18
C MET A 23 13.96 -3.62 7.48
N TRP A 24 13.17 -4.61 7.04
CA TRP A 24 13.54 -6.01 7.23
C TRP A 24 14.79 -6.40 6.43
N LEU A 25 14.80 -6.12 5.12
CA LEU A 25 15.86 -6.59 4.22
C LEU A 25 17.17 -5.82 4.34
N ARG A 26 17.14 -4.54 4.74
CA ARG A 26 18.31 -3.66 4.69
C ARG A 26 18.80 -3.18 6.06
N LEU A 27 17.96 -3.23 7.09
CA LEU A 27 18.33 -2.85 8.46
C LEU A 27 18.47 -4.06 9.40
N ASP A 28 18.46 -5.30 8.88
CA ASP A 28 18.53 -6.55 9.65
C ASP A 28 17.53 -6.59 10.83
N ARG A 29 16.44 -5.82 10.71
CA ARG A 29 15.36 -5.78 11.70
C ARG A 29 14.67 -7.13 11.70
N SER A 30 14.16 -7.55 12.86
CA SER A 30 13.47 -8.83 12.99
C SER A 30 12.37 -9.02 11.92
N ALA A 31 12.22 -10.24 11.41
CA ALA A 31 11.18 -10.64 10.45
C ALA A 31 9.74 -10.33 10.93
N TRP A 32 9.57 -10.04 12.22
CA TRP A 32 8.34 -9.48 12.78
C TRP A 32 7.89 -8.18 12.12
N TRP A 33 8.78 -7.41 11.48
CA TRP A 33 8.42 -6.21 10.72
C TRP A 33 7.72 -6.51 9.39
N ILE A 34 7.80 -7.75 8.89
CA ILE A 34 7.06 -8.17 7.69
C ILE A 34 5.57 -8.22 7.98
N ALA A 35 5.15 -8.67 9.17
CA ALA A 35 3.73 -8.78 9.53
C ALA A 35 2.97 -7.44 9.41
N PRO A 36 3.41 -6.32 10.00
CA PRO A 36 2.76 -5.02 9.79
C PRO A 36 2.93 -4.51 8.35
N GLY A 37 4.02 -4.83 7.66
CA GLY A 37 4.21 -4.50 6.24
C GLY A 37 3.17 -5.18 5.32
N LEU A 38 2.95 -6.48 5.54
CA LEU A 38 1.95 -7.27 4.81
C LEU A 38 0.53 -6.76 5.10
N LEU A 39 0.25 -6.41 6.36
CA LEU A 39 -1.04 -5.88 6.77
C LEU A 39 -1.28 -4.50 6.12
N SER A 40 -0.26 -3.66 6.04
CA SER A 40 -0.31 -2.38 5.31
C SER A 40 -0.66 -2.56 3.83
N LEU A 41 -0.01 -3.51 3.15
CA LEU A 41 -0.29 -3.83 1.76
C LEU A 41 -1.68 -4.45 1.55
N ALA A 42 -2.17 -5.25 2.50
CA ALA A 42 -3.53 -5.77 2.46
C ALA A 42 -4.57 -4.65 2.58
N VAL A 43 -4.36 -3.68 3.47
CA VAL A 43 -5.22 -2.50 3.60
C VAL A 43 -5.18 -1.63 2.34
N PHE A 44 -4.00 -1.44 1.74
CA PHE A 44 -3.87 -0.79 0.43
C PHE A 44 -4.72 -1.46 -0.64
N ALA A 45 -4.63 -2.79 -0.77
CA ALA A 45 -5.43 -3.55 -1.74
C ALA A 45 -6.95 -3.39 -1.49
N LEU A 46 -7.38 -3.39 -0.22
CA LEU A 46 -8.78 -3.14 0.15
C LEU A 46 -9.22 -1.72 -0.22
N ILE A 47 -8.37 -0.71 -0.04
CA ILE A 47 -8.67 0.67 -0.44
C ILE A 47 -8.84 0.77 -1.96
N LEU A 48 -8.01 0.07 -2.75
CA LEU A 48 -8.16 0.05 -4.21
C LEU A 48 -9.51 -0.52 -4.66
N THR A 49 -10.12 -1.45 -3.92
CA THR A 49 -11.48 -1.94 -4.24
C THR A 49 -12.56 -0.86 -4.12
N ARG A 50 -12.29 0.22 -3.38
CA ARG A 50 -13.18 1.37 -3.19
C ARG A 50 -12.92 2.50 -4.18
N VAL A 51 -11.85 2.42 -4.97
CA VAL A 51 -11.52 3.39 -6.02
C VAL A 51 -12.16 2.95 -7.34
N GLU A 52 -12.80 3.90 -8.04
CA GLU A 52 -13.49 3.64 -9.31
C GLU A 52 -12.52 3.03 -10.35
N ALA A 53 -12.89 1.91 -10.96
CA ALA A 53 -12.03 1.12 -11.84
C ALA A 53 -11.52 1.87 -13.09
N SER A 54 -12.20 2.94 -13.51
CA SER A 54 -11.78 3.84 -14.57
C SER A 54 -10.46 4.55 -14.28
N PHE A 55 -10.05 4.66 -13.01
CA PHE A 55 -8.71 5.08 -12.60
C PHE A 55 -7.80 3.89 -12.24
N ALA A 56 -8.35 2.80 -11.68
CA ALA A 56 -7.55 1.64 -11.27
C ALA A 56 -6.92 0.88 -12.45
N GLY A 57 -7.64 0.74 -13.57
CA GLY A 57 -7.12 0.07 -14.79
C GLY A 57 -6.04 0.87 -15.53
N ARG A 58 -5.96 2.19 -15.32
CA ARG A 58 -4.89 3.06 -15.86
C ARG A 58 -3.73 3.23 -14.88
N ALA A 59 -3.97 3.07 -13.58
CA ALA A 59 -2.93 3.14 -12.55
C ALA A 59 -2.08 1.85 -12.44
N TYR A 60 -2.63 0.68 -12.78
CA TYR A 60 -1.84 -0.57 -12.80
C TYR A 60 -1.01 -0.75 -14.09
N ALA A 61 -1.29 0.05 -15.12
CA ALA A 61 -0.71 -0.09 -16.46
C ALA A 61 0.19 1.10 -16.88
N ALA A 62 0.52 2.02 -15.96
CA ALA A 62 1.36 3.19 -16.22
C ALA A 62 2.64 3.17 -15.38
#